data_AF-A0A961NE79-F1
#
_entry.id   AF-A0A961NE79-F1
#
_cell.length_a   1.000
_cell.length_b   1.000
_cell.length_c   1.000
_cell.angle_alpha   90.00
_cell.angle_beta   90.00
_cell.angle_gamma   90.00
#
_symmetry.space_group_name_H-M   'P 1'
#
loop_
_entity.id
_entity.type
_entity.pdbx_description
1 polymer ?
#
loop_
_entity_poly.entity_id
_entity_poly.type
_entity_poly.pdbx_seq_one_letter_code
_entity_poly.pdbx_strand_id
1 'polypeptide(L)'
;MKSQYRVVVIGGGVVGSSVLYHLAKYGWSDVVMLERRRLASGSSWHAAGGIHALNADPNMAALQAYTIDLLSEIEAESGQNIGLHMTGGLTLAGTPERWEWLQANYRVFQSIGIDDCELLTPQEAKKRCPIMSTDGVLGAMWADREGYIDTTGTVQAYATAAKKRGAEYYEGVKVESLEQTADGWKVVTDKGTITCEHVVNAGGLWAKQVGRMAGIELPVSPLKHHYLITDSIPAVEASDFEMPMTVDLEGFTYMRQDQKGVLVGIYEINHEHWAMDGAPWDYGEELFQEQLDRIENELTLGFERYPAIQDVGIKTWVNGAFTFSPDGNPLVGPVPGKRGYWCACAVMAGFLQGGGVGKTLAEWMIHGEPEADAWPMDVARYGDYAANKQYIKETTGQFYSRRFVMSYPNEQLPAGRPLKMAPAHSEMTAAGCRWGVSWDLETPLYFAPGEDFTENLTLKRSNAHDIVGAECRNVREKVGLLDISGFSRYEVTGPNAEKWLNRLMASKLPKPGRARLAPMLAPSGRLQGDLTVFNWGNGTWWIMGSYYLREWHLRWFHDHVEEGVAIRDISDATVGFALTGP
;
A
#
# COMPACT_ATOMS: atom_id res chain seq x y z
N MET A 1 21.96 -25.73 -5.79
CA MET A 1 21.18 -25.18 -4.67
C MET A 1 21.77 -25.68 -3.36
N LYS A 2 22.10 -24.78 -2.44
CA LYS A 2 22.52 -25.15 -1.08
C LYS A 2 21.29 -25.68 -0.30
N SER A 3 21.53 -26.46 0.75
CA SER A 3 20.47 -26.92 1.67
C SER A 3 20.18 -25.92 2.80
N GLN A 4 20.97 -24.86 2.92
CA GLN A 4 20.86 -23.84 3.97
C GLN A 4 21.14 -22.45 3.40
N TYR A 5 20.30 -21.49 3.77
CA TYR A 5 20.46 -20.05 3.50
C TYR A 5 20.06 -19.27 4.75
N ARG A 6 20.45 -17.99 4.86
CA ARG A 6 19.87 -17.10 5.86
C ARG A 6 18.43 -16.73 5.47
N VAL A 7 18.22 -16.38 4.21
CA VAL A 7 16.93 -15.90 3.69
C VAL A 7 16.52 -16.65 2.43
N VAL A 8 15.24 -17.06 2.36
CA VAL A 8 14.59 -17.55 1.15
C VAL A 8 13.50 -16.56 0.72
N VAL A 9 13.64 -15.97 -0.47
CA VAL A 9 12.63 -15.11 -1.10
C VAL A 9 11.80 -15.96 -2.08
N ILE A 10 10.47 -15.91 -1.95
CA ILE A 10 9.55 -16.72 -2.77
C ILE A 10 8.86 -15.80 -3.79
N GLY A 11 9.20 -15.97 -5.08
CA GLY A 11 8.65 -15.21 -6.21
C GLY A 11 9.71 -14.37 -6.93
N GLY A 12 9.88 -14.60 -8.23
CA GLY A 12 10.84 -13.94 -9.12
C GLY A 12 10.28 -12.78 -9.93
N GLY A 13 9.30 -12.06 -9.39
CA GLY A 13 8.82 -10.78 -9.95
C GLY A 13 9.69 -9.60 -9.52
N VAL A 14 9.33 -8.38 -9.96
CA VAL A 14 10.10 -7.16 -9.63
C VAL A 14 10.30 -6.96 -8.13
N VAL A 15 9.30 -7.26 -7.30
CA VAL A 15 9.38 -7.10 -5.85
C VAL A 15 10.36 -8.10 -5.23
N GLY A 16 10.26 -9.39 -5.58
CA GLY A 16 11.16 -10.42 -5.06
C GLY A 16 12.61 -10.19 -5.50
N SER A 17 12.83 -9.84 -6.76
CA SER A 17 14.17 -9.48 -7.27
C SER A 17 14.72 -8.23 -6.60
N SER A 18 13.86 -7.25 -6.27
CA SER A 18 14.25 -6.05 -5.52
C SER A 18 14.67 -6.38 -4.08
N VAL A 19 13.90 -7.22 -3.36
CA VAL A 19 14.28 -7.68 -2.02
C VAL A 19 15.62 -8.43 -2.07
N LEU A 20 15.79 -9.35 -3.02
CA LEU A 20 17.03 -10.09 -3.25
C LEU A 20 18.22 -9.14 -3.45
N TYR A 21 18.05 -8.13 -4.31
CA TYR A 21 19.07 -7.13 -4.60
C TYR A 21 19.46 -6.31 -3.37
N HIS A 22 18.48 -5.79 -2.62
CA HIS A 22 18.78 -4.92 -1.48
C HIS A 22 19.41 -5.68 -0.31
N LEU A 23 18.98 -6.91 -0.02
CA LEU A 23 19.65 -7.76 0.95
C LEU A 23 21.13 -7.96 0.57
N ALA A 24 21.41 -8.26 -0.71
CA ALA A 24 22.77 -8.42 -1.20
C ALA A 24 23.56 -7.09 -1.21
N LYS A 25 22.93 -5.96 -1.55
CA LYS A 25 23.51 -4.61 -1.51
C LYS A 25 23.97 -4.24 -0.11
N TYR A 26 23.21 -4.65 0.91
CA TYR A 26 23.54 -4.45 2.32
C TYR A 26 24.40 -5.57 2.94
N GLY A 27 24.96 -6.45 2.11
CA GLY A 27 25.98 -7.41 2.52
C GLY A 27 25.46 -8.78 2.99
N TRP A 28 24.16 -9.05 2.91
CA TRP A 28 23.63 -10.39 3.11
C TRP A 28 23.71 -11.18 1.79
N SER A 29 24.74 -12.03 1.67
CA SER A 29 24.94 -12.88 0.47
C SER A 29 24.36 -14.28 0.60
N ASP A 30 24.08 -14.77 1.81
CA ASP A 30 23.43 -16.07 2.04
C ASP A 30 21.91 -15.99 1.83
N VAL A 31 21.51 -15.48 0.67
CA VAL A 31 20.12 -15.20 0.28
C VAL A 31 19.84 -15.91 -1.04
N VAL A 32 18.69 -16.58 -1.12
CA VAL A 32 18.22 -17.21 -2.35
C VAL A 32 16.82 -16.77 -2.71
N MET A 33 16.57 -16.50 -4.00
CA MET A 33 15.22 -16.33 -4.54
C MET A 33 14.79 -17.57 -5.32
N LEU A 34 13.58 -18.06 -5.07
CA LEU A 34 12.99 -19.21 -5.74
C LEU A 34 11.82 -18.76 -6.60
N GLU A 35 11.88 -19.07 -7.89
CA GLU A 35 10.84 -18.76 -8.87
C GLU A 35 10.30 -20.06 -9.47
N ARG A 36 8.98 -20.24 -9.37
CA ARG A 36 8.30 -21.47 -9.81
C ARG A 36 8.47 -21.77 -11.29
N ARG A 37 8.64 -20.73 -12.12
CA ARG A 37 8.70 -20.81 -13.58
C ARG A 37 9.92 -20.05 -14.09
N ARG A 38 9.73 -18.82 -14.59
CA ARG A 38 10.80 -17.92 -15.03
C ARG A 38 10.67 -16.58 -14.36
N LEU A 39 11.76 -15.82 -14.27
CA LEU A 39 11.72 -14.43 -13.82
C LEU A 39 10.63 -13.65 -14.59
N ALA A 40 9.91 -12.79 -13.87
CA ALA A 40 8.78 -12.00 -14.36
C ALA A 40 7.50 -12.77 -14.75
N SER A 41 7.40 -14.10 -14.59
CA SER A 41 6.23 -14.93 -15.00
C SER A 41 4.92 -14.71 -14.19
N GLY A 42 4.88 -13.70 -13.32
CA GLY A 42 3.67 -13.27 -12.61
C GLY A 42 2.98 -12.13 -13.35
N SER A 43 2.58 -11.07 -12.64
CA SER A 43 2.02 -9.87 -13.27
C SER A 43 3.08 -8.96 -13.93
N SER A 44 4.37 -9.19 -13.64
CA SER A 44 5.45 -8.29 -14.07
C SER A 44 5.63 -8.25 -15.59
N TRP A 45 5.52 -9.38 -16.29
CA TRP A 45 5.77 -9.43 -17.74
C TRP A 45 4.77 -8.62 -18.57
N HIS A 46 3.52 -8.51 -18.11
CA HIS A 46 2.44 -7.80 -18.80
C HIS A 46 2.15 -6.43 -18.19
N ALA A 47 3.02 -5.90 -17.33
CA ALA A 47 2.81 -4.56 -16.79
C ALA A 47 3.05 -3.49 -17.87
N ALA A 48 2.36 -2.36 -17.79
CA ALA A 48 2.56 -1.25 -18.72
C ALA A 48 3.93 -0.55 -18.56
N GLY A 49 4.62 -0.77 -17.44
CA GLY A 49 5.99 -0.27 -17.20
C GLY A 49 6.09 1.22 -16.83
N GLY A 50 4.97 1.90 -16.58
CA GLY A 50 4.93 3.32 -16.24
C GLY A 50 5.57 3.66 -14.88
N ILE A 51 6.20 4.82 -14.82
CA ILE A 51 6.91 5.41 -13.69
C ILE A 51 6.36 6.83 -13.50
N HIS A 52 5.85 7.11 -12.31
CA HIS A 52 5.18 8.36 -11.97
C HIS A 52 5.78 8.97 -10.70
N ALA A 53 6.00 10.28 -10.71
CA ALA A 53 6.49 11.01 -9.54
C ALA A 53 5.35 11.37 -8.59
N LEU A 54 4.11 11.48 -9.10
CA LEU A 54 2.98 11.96 -8.30
C LEU A 54 2.43 10.91 -7.32
N ASN A 55 2.41 11.25 -6.03
CA ASN A 55 1.69 10.54 -4.98
C ASN A 55 1.13 11.51 -3.94
N ALA A 56 -0.06 11.21 -3.42
CA ALA A 56 -0.70 12.02 -2.38
C ALA A 56 -0.05 11.83 -1.00
N ASP A 57 0.59 10.68 -0.76
CA ASP A 57 1.34 10.39 0.46
C ASP A 57 2.82 10.78 0.26
N PRO A 58 3.35 11.75 1.02
CA PRO A 58 4.75 12.18 0.91
C PRO A 58 5.79 11.07 1.16
N ASN A 59 5.50 10.12 2.07
CA ASN A 59 6.40 9.00 2.33
C ASN A 59 6.44 8.06 1.13
N MET A 60 5.29 7.82 0.49
CA MET A 60 5.23 7.03 -0.73
C MET A 60 5.88 7.77 -1.91
N ALA A 61 5.73 9.09 -2.03
CA ALA A 61 6.40 9.89 -3.05
C ALA A 61 7.94 9.79 -2.93
N ALA A 62 8.49 9.91 -1.72
CA ALA A 62 9.92 9.76 -1.46
C ALA A 62 10.42 8.34 -1.81
N LEU A 63 9.63 7.31 -1.50
CA LEU A 63 9.93 5.92 -1.85
C LEU A 63 9.99 5.68 -3.37
N GLN A 64 9.09 6.34 -4.10
CA GLN A 64 9.03 6.26 -5.56
C GLN A 64 10.20 7.02 -6.19
N ALA A 65 10.54 8.21 -5.68
CA ALA A 65 11.73 8.95 -6.09
C ALA A 65 13.01 8.13 -5.93
N TYR A 66 13.18 7.44 -4.80
CA TYR A 66 14.29 6.50 -4.60
C TYR A 66 14.32 5.40 -5.68
N THR A 67 13.16 4.82 -6.00
CA THR A 67 13.08 3.76 -7.01
C THR A 67 13.48 4.29 -8.40
N ILE A 68 13.06 5.49 -8.76
CA ILE A 68 13.43 6.15 -10.03
C ILE A 68 14.95 6.28 -10.14
N ASP A 69 15.61 6.79 -9.09
CA ASP A 69 17.07 6.95 -9.08
C ASP A 69 17.81 5.61 -9.14
N LEU A 70 17.26 4.59 -8.47
CA LEU A 70 17.85 3.27 -8.42
C LEU A 70 17.86 2.56 -9.79
N LEU A 71 16.91 2.85 -10.68
CA LEU A 71 16.81 2.15 -11.98
C LEU A 71 18.08 2.30 -12.82
N SER A 72 18.63 3.51 -12.92
CA SER A 72 19.88 3.76 -13.65
C SER A 72 21.09 3.11 -12.97
N GLU A 73 21.12 3.04 -11.63
CA GLU A 73 22.18 2.32 -10.90
C GLU A 73 22.16 0.82 -11.24
N ILE A 74 20.96 0.23 -11.27
CA ILE A 74 20.78 -1.20 -11.51
C ILE A 74 21.07 -1.59 -12.96
N GLU A 75 20.68 -0.75 -13.92
CA GLU A 75 21.07 -0.93 -15.32
C GLU A 75 22.59 -0.96 -15.45
N ALA A 76 23.29 0.03 -14.89
CA ALA A 76 24.75 0.10 -14.92
C ALA A 76 25.42 -1.09 -14.21
N GLU A 77 24.92 -1.46 -13.03
CA GLU A 77 25.49 -2.53 -12.23
C GLU A 77 25.29 -3.90 -12.88
N SER A 78 24.09 -4.16 -13.40
CA SER A 78 23.74 -5.43 -14.04
C SER A 78 24.35 -5.56 -15.44
N GLY A 79 24.50 -4.45 -16.17
CA GLY A 79 24.81 -4.43 -17.60
C GLY A 79 23.64 -4.83 -18.49
N GLN A 80 22.44 -4.96 -17.92
CA GLN A 80 21.20 -5.26 -18.64
C GLN A 80 20.52 -3.94 -19.00
N ASN A 81 20.26 -3.71 -20.29
CA ASN A 81 19.46 -2.58 -20.71
C ASN A 81 18.02 -2.76 -20.18
N ILE A 82 17.51 -1.76 -19.47
CA ILE A 82 16.19 -1.78 -18.85
C ILE A 82 15.14 -0.98 -19.63
N GLY A 83 15.51 -0.45 -20.80
CA GLY A 83 14.65 0.38 -21.64
C GLY A 83 14.11 1.58 -20.90
N LEU A 84 14.94 2.31 -20.15
CA LEU A 84 14.50 3.48 -19.38
C LEU A 84 14.27 4.68 -20.31
N HIS A 85 13.02 5.10 -20.44
CA HIS A 85 12.59 6.26 -21.20
C HIS A 85 12.00 7.31 -20.27
N MET A 86 12.75 8.37 -19.97
CA MET A 86 12.30 9.51 -19.16
C MET A 86 11.62 10.56 -20.04
N THR A 87 10.37 10.28 -20.44
CA THR A 87 9.61 11.12 -21.38
C THR A 87 8.97 12.34 -20.71
N GLY A 88 9.02 12.40 -19.38
CA GLY A 88 8.20 13.29 -18.57
C GLY A 88 6.74 12.85 -18.56
N GLY A 89 5.95 13.48 -17.69
CA GLY A 89 4.60 13.03 -17.38
C GLY A 89 3.63 14.16 -17.14
N LEU A 90 2.42 14.01 -17.69
CA LEU A 90 1.28 14.91 -17.51
C LEU A 90 0.25 14.24 -16.60
N THR A 91 -0.15 14.92 -15.53
CA THR A 91 -1.39 14.60 -14.80
C THR A 91 -2.42 15.69 -15.08
N LEU A 92 -3.54 15.33 -15.70
CA LEU A 92 -4.59 16.27 -16.10
C LEU A 92 -5.58 16.53 -14.95
N ALA A 93 -6.21 17.70 -14.97
CA ALA A 93 -7.37 18.00 -14.13
C ALA A 93 -8.55 18.47 -14.99
N GLY A 94 -9.63 17.71 -14.97
CA GLY A 94 -10.89 18.05 -15.66
C GLY A 94 -11.92 18.79 -14.80
N THR A 95 -11.75 18.86 -13.48
CA THR A 95 -12.70 19.48 -12.54
C THR A 95 -12.04 20.56 -11.67
N PRO A 96 -12.79 21.57 -11.19
CA PRO A 96 -12.23 22.60 -10.32
C PRO A 96 -11.58 22.02 -9.06
N GLU A 97 -12.19 21.01 -8.45
CA GLU A 97 -11.70 20.32 -7.27
C GLU A 97 -10.40 19.56 -7.55
N ARG A 98 -10.31 18.86 -8.70
CA ARG A 98 -9.06 18.20 -9.11
C ARG A 98 -7.94 19.19 -9.38
N TRP A 99 -8.27 20.34 -9.98
CA TRP A 99 -7.30 21.39 -10.22
C TRP A 99 -6.75 21.98 -8.93
N GLU A 100 -7.63 22.31 -7.97
CA GLU A 100 -7.22 22.75 -6.63
C GLU A 100 -6.37 21.68 -5.93
N TRP A 101 -6.72 20.40 -6.07
CA TRP A 101 -5.94 19.29 -5.55
C TRP A 101 -4.54 19.19 -6.18
N LEU A 102 -4.39 19.28 -7.51
CA LEU A 102 -3.08 19.27 -8.17
C LEU A 102 -2.22 20.45 -7.73
N GLN A 103 -2.81 21.64 -7.61
CA GLN A 103 -2.11 22.83 -7.12
C GLN A 103 -1.61 22.65 -5.68
N ALA A 104 -2.39 21.98 -4.82
CA ALA A 104 -1.96 21.66 -3.46
C ALA A 104 -0.80 20.65 -3.46
N ASN A 105 -0.88 19.58 -4.26
CA ASN A 105 0.19 18.58 -4.38
C ASN A 105 1.49 19.19 -4.90
N TYR A 106 1.41 20.08 -5.89
CA TYR A 106 2.56 20.85 -6.37
C TYR A 106 3.29 21.59 -5.22
N ARG A 107 2.54 22.19 -4.28
CA ARG A 107 3.14 22.85 -3.11
C ARG A 107 3.74 21.88 -2.09
N VAL A 108 3.12 20.70 -1.92
CA VAL A 108 3.70 19.64 -1.08
C VAL A 108 5.03 19.17 -1.68
N PHE A 109 5.10 19.00 -3.00
CA PHE A 109 6.30 18.55 -3.72
C PHE A 109 7.48 19.50 -3.52
N GLN A 110 7.22 20.81 -3.65
CA GLN A 110 8.21 21.84 -3.34
C GLN A 110 8.70 21.78 -1.88
N SER A 111 7.83 21.41 -0.94
CA SER A 111 8.22 21.33 0.48
C SER A 111 9.10 20.12 0.81
N ILE A 112 9.09 19.08 -0.03
CA ILE A 112 9.89 17.85 0.14
C ILE A 112 11.06 17.75 -0.85
N GLY A 113 11.34 18.83 -1.59
CA GLY A 113 12.50 18.93 -2.50
C GLY A 113 12.30 18.28 -3.88
N ILE A 114 11.06 18.11 -4.32
CA ILE A 114 10.72 17.72 -5.69
C ILE A 114 10.48 19.01 -6.49
N ASP A 115 11.53 19.49 -7.14
CA ASP A 115 11.56 20.78 -7.85
C ASP A 115 11.38 20.66 -9.37
N ASP A 116 11.36 19.44 -9.90
CA ASP A 116 11.27 19.09 -11.32
C ASP A 116 9.81 18.89 -11.79
N CYS A 117 8.90 19.66 -11.20
CA CYS A 117 7.49 19.70 -11.57
C CYS A 117 7.00 21.12 -11.83
N GLU A 118 5.97 21.27 -12.66
CA GLU A 118 5.38 22.57 -12.99
C GLU A 118 3.88 22.45 -13.29
N LEU A 119 3.16 23.54 -13.06
CA LEU A 119 1.75 23.64 -13.42
C LEU A 119 1.63 24.21 -14.83
N LEU A 120 0.82 23.57 -15.66
CA LEU A 120 0.60 23.91 -17.06
C LEU A 120 -0.85 24.32 -17.32
N THR A 121 -1.01 25.27 -18.23
CA THR A 121 -2.30 25.52 -18.90
C THR A 121 -2.65 24.36 -19.84
N PRO A 122 -3.93 24.19 -20.22
CA PRO A 122 -4.33 23.15 -21.17
C PRO A 122 -3.54 23.20 -22.49
N GLN A 123 -3.23 24.41 -22.99
CA GLN A 123 -2.52 24.54 -24.26
C GLN A 123 -1.02 24.27 -24.15
N GLU A 124 -0.40 24.52 -22.98
CA GLU A 124 0.97 24.07 -22.73
C GLU A 124 1.03 22.56 -22.63
N ALA A 125 0.06 21.93 -21.98
CA ALA A 125 -0.05 20.48 -21.92
C ALA A 125 -0.23 19.88 -23.33
N LYS A 126 -1.09 20.48 -24.19
CA LYS A 126 -1.29 20.02 -25.59
C LYS A 126 -0.05 20.15 -26.46
N LYS A 127 0.79 21.15 -26.22
CA LYS A 127 2.08 21.26 -26.91
C LYS A 127 3.00 20.07 -26.58
N ARG A 128 2.95 19.56 -25.34
CA ARG A 128 3.75 18.40 -24.91
C ARG A 128 3.14 17.07 -25.33
N CYS A 129 1.82 16.97 -25.42
CA CYS A 129 1.12 15.78 -25.91
C CYS A 129 0.14 16.18 -27.05
N PRO A 130 0.62 16.32 -28.30
CA PRO A 130 -0.19 16.83 -29.41
C PRO A 130 -1.39 15.95 -29.78
N ILE A 131 -1.35 14.67 -29.41
CA ILE A 131 -2.41 13.70 -29.69
C ILE A 131 -3.63 13.82 -28.77
N MET A 132 -3.55 14.62 -27.70
CA MET A 132 -4.64 14.77 -26.74
C MET A 132 -5.56 15.96 -27.06
N SER A 133 -6.84 15.82 -26.71
CA SER A 133 -7.81 16.91 -26.65
C SER A 133 -7.65 17.71 -25.36
N THR A 134 -7.87 19.03 -25.45
CA THR A 134 -7.93 19.93 -24.29
C THR A 134 -9.35 20.21 -23.82
N ASP A 135 -10.34 19.61 -24.47
CA ASP A 135 -11.73 19.75 -24.08
C ASP A 135 -11.93 19.22 -22.65
N GLY A 136 -12.61 20.02 -21.83
CA GLY A 136 -12.83 19.74 -20.41
C GLY A 136 -11.59 19.84 -19.52
N VAL A 137 -10.39 20.14 -20.02
CA VAL A 137 -9.17 20.29 -19.20
C VAL A 137 -9.08 21.71 -18.63
N LEU A 138 -8.92 21.82 -17.33
CA LEU A 138 -8.72 23.11 -16.64
C LEU A 138 -7.23 23.45 -16.47
N GLY A 139 -6.40 22.42 -16.32
CA GLY A 139 -4.95 22.54 -16.18
C GLY A 139 -4.31 21.16 -16.09
N ALA A 140 -2.99 21.14 -16.01
CA ALA A 140 -2.21 19.93 -15.79
C ALA A 140 -1.04 20.21 -14.87
N MET A 141 -0.48 19.15 -14.29
CA MET A 141 0.84 19.17 -13.69
C MET A 141 1.79 18.34 -14.53
N TRP A 142 2.96 18.88 -14.81
CA TRP A 142 4.07 18.18 -15.46
C TRP A 142 5.11 17.77 -14.43
N ALA A 143 5.74 16.63 -14.64
CA ALA A 143 6.95 16.20 -13.93
C ALA A 143 7.98 15.63 -14.90
N ASP A 144 9.24 16.06 -14.81
CA ASP A 144 10.32 15.58 -15.68
C ASP A 144 10.69 14.12 -15.35
N ARG A 145 10.63 13.74 -14.07
CA ARG A 145 10.97 12.39 -13.59
C ARG A 145 9.83 11.38 -13.73
N GLU A 146 9.15 11.40 -14.87
CA GLU A 146 8.19 10.36 -15.27
C GLU A 146 8.60 9.73 -16.59
N GLY A 147 8.12 8.50 -16.82
CA GLY A 147 8.61 7.72 -17.94
C GLY A 147 8.21 6.26 -17.84
N TYR A 148 8.91 5.40 -18.58
CA TYR A 148 8.62 3.96 -18.54
C TYR A 148 9.87 3.12 -18.73
N ILE A 149 9.75 1.83 -18.43
CA ILE A 149 10.80 0.83 -18.55
C ILE A 149 10.35 -0.41 -19.33
N ASP A 150 11.32 -1.19 -19.79
CA ASP A 150 11.12 -2.61 -20.10
C ASP A 150 10.99 -3.41 -18.79
N THR A 151 9.81 -3.97 -18.59
CA THR A 151 9.43 -4.67 -17.37
C THR A 151 10.23 -5.95 -17.17
N THR A 152 10.44 -6.74 -18.23
CA THR A 152 11.14 -8.02 -18.12
C THR A 152 12.65 -7.79 -17.95
N GLY A 153 13.23 -6.88 -18.75
CA GLY A 153 14.62 -6.47 -18.62
C GLY A 153 14.94 -5.91 -17.23
N THR A 154 14.04 -5.11 -16.66
CA THR A 154 14.23 -4.57 -15.30
C THR A 154 14.27 -5.68 -14.23
N VAL A 155 13.38 -6.68 -14.27
CA VAL A 155 13.43 -7.80 -13.32
C VAL A 155 14.74 -8.58 -13.43
N GLN A 156 15.22 -8.80 -14.67
CA GLN A 156 16.50 -9.46 -14.92
C GLN A 156 17.68 -8.62 -14.43
N ALA A 157 17.62 -7.30 -14.56
CA ALA A 157 18.64 -6.38 -14.08
C ALA A 157 18.79 -6.46 -12.56
N TYR A 158 17.68 -6.41 -11.80
CA TYR A 158 17.69 -6.62 -10.35
C TYR A 158 18.32 -7.97 -9.96
N ALA A 159 17.85 -9.08 -10.55
CA ALA A 159 18.34 -10.41 -10.22
C ALA A 159 19.84 -10.59 -10.56
N THR A 160 20.28 -10.02 -11.69
CA THR A 160 21.68 -10.05 -12.14
C THR A 160 22.59 -9.22 -11.23
N ALA A 161 22.16 -8.02 -10.85
CA ALA A 161 22.88 -7.17 -9.90
C ALA A 161 22.99 -7.87 -8.53
N ALA A 162 21.90 -8.46 -8.04
CA ALA A 162 21.92 -9.24 -6.79
C ALA A 162 22.91 -10.42 -6.85
N LYS A 163 22.94 -11.13 -7.98
CA LYS A 163 23.87 -12.24 -8.21
C LYS A 163 25.33 -11.79 -8.25
N LYS A 164 25.63 -10.64 -8.85
CA LYS A 164 26.98 -10.03 -8.82
C LYS A 164 27.44 -9.73 -7.38
N ARG A 165 26.51 -9.52 -6.46
CA ARG A 165 26.74 -9.30 -5.03
C ARG A 165 26.72 -10.59 -4.19
N GLY A 166 26.61 -11.75 -4.81
CA GLY A 166 26.74 -13.06 -4.15
C GLY A 166 25.43 -13.73 -3.75
N ALA A 167 24.28 -13.10 -3.99
CA ALA A 167 23.00 -13.78 -3.82
C ALA A 167 22.75 -14.81 -4.92
N GLU A 168 21.83 -15.75 -4.67
CA GLU A 168 21.46 -16.80 -5.61
C GLU A 168 19.99 -16.66 -6.04
N TYR A 169 19.65 -17.11 -7.25
CA TYR A 169 18.27 -17.31 -7.63
C TYR A 169 18.13 -18.57 -8.49
N TYR A 170 16.98 -19.22 -8.40
CA TYR A 170 16.67 -20.43 -9.17
C TYR A 170 15.27 -20.33 -9.77
N GLU A 171 15.21 -20.46 -11.10
CA GLU A 171 13.99 -20.61 -11.88
C GLU A 171 13.57 -22.09 -11.95
N GLY A 172 12.30 -22.37 -12.20
CA GLY A 172 11.75 -23.72 -12.25
C GLY A 172 11.77 -24.44 -10.90
N VAL A 173 11.72 -23.70 -9.79
CA VAL A 173 11.72 -24.23 -8.42
C VAL A 173 10.50 -23.71 -7.68
N LYS A 174 9.52 -24.60 -7.48
CA LYS A 174 8.25 -24.26 -6.85
C LYS A 174 8.32 -24.64 -5.38
N VAL A 175 8.04 -23.67 -4.50
CA VAL A 175 7.82 -23.93 -3.07
C VAL A 175 6.45 -24.60 -2.89
N GLU A 176 6.43 -25.70 -2.15
CA GLU A 176 5.24 -26.54 -1.94
C GLU A 176 4.67 -26.40 -0.53
N SER A 177 5.53 -26.22 0.47
CA SER A 177 5.12 -25.98 1.85
C SER A 177 6.20 -25.24 2.66
N LEU A 178 5.76 -24.64 3.77
CA LEU A 178 6.59 -23.97 4.75
C LEU A 178 6.35 -24.61 6.12
N GLU A 179 7.42 -25.01 6.80
CA GLU A 179 7.33 -25.54 8.16
C GLU A 179 8.15 -24.65 9.08
N GLN A 180 7.48 -24.01 10.03
CA GLN A 180 8.17 -23.23 11.06
C GLN A 180 8.88 -24.19 12.02
N THR A 181 10.15 -23.91 12.31
CA THR A 181 10.96 -24.63 13.29
C THR A 181 11.19 -23.76 14.53
N ALA A 182 11.87 -24.29 15.54
CA ALA A 182 12.25 -23.51 16.71
C ALA A 182 13.10 -22.30 16.32
N ASP A 183 14.03 -22.44 15.37
CA ASP A 183 15.05 -21.43 15.06
C ASP A 183 14.88 -20.79 13.67
N GLY A 184 13.83 -21.12 12.93
CA GLY A 184 13.60 -20.61 11.58
C GLY A 184 12.56 -21.40 10.81
N TRP A 185 12.90 -21.83 9.60
CA TRP A 185 11.97 -22.39 8.63
C TRP A 185 12.60 -23.53 7.82
N LYS A 186 11.79 -24.54 7.48
CA LYS A 186 12.05 -25.45 6.37
C LYS A 186 11.17 -25.05 5.19
N VAL A 187 11.79 -24.80 4.05
CA VAL A 187 11.13 -24.51 2.77
C VAL A 187 11.20 -25.76 1.92
N VAL A 188 10.06 -26.43 1.74
CA VAL A 188 9.96 -27.65 0.92
C VAL A 188 9.66 -27.23 -0.52
N THR A 189 10.46 -27.72 -1.46
CA THR A 189 10.30 -27.44 -2.90
C THR A 189 10.23 -28.74 -3.68
N ASP A 190 9.82 -28.65 -4.95
CA ASP A 190 9.83 -29.77 -5.89
C ASP A 190 11.26 -30.27 -6.23
N LYS A 191 12.31 -29.54 -5.80
CA LYS A 191 13.74 -29.88 -6.00
C LYS A 191 14.46 -30.25 -4.71
N GLY A 192 13.77 -30.32 -3.57
CA GLY A 192 14.35 -30.62 -2.26
C GLY A 192 14.00 -29.58 -1.20
N THR A 193 14.57 -29.75 -0.01
CA THR A 193 14.25 -28.92 1.16
C THR A 193 15.42 -28.00 1.50
N ILE A 194 15.09 -26.75 1.81
CA ILE A 194 16.03 -25.72 2.28
C ILE A 194 15.70 -25.38 3.73
N THR A 195 16.73 -25.18 4.56
CA THR A 195 16.59 -24.59 5.90
C THR A 195 17.01 -23.12 5.87
N CYS A 196 16.28 -22.27 6.58
CA CYS A 196 16.61 -20.84 6.66
C CYS A 196 16.11 -20.17 7.93
N GLU A 197 16.66 -18.99 8.24
CA GLU A 197 16.21 -18.15 9.37
C GLU A 197 14.98 -17.34 8.96
N HIS A 198 14.93 -16.89 7.70
CA HIS A 198 13.90 -16.01 7.19
C HIS A 198 13.28 -16.48 5.88
N VAL A 199 11.96 -16.30 5.75
CA VAL A 199 11.19 -16.48 4.52
C VAL A 199 10.53 -15.16 4.15
N VAL A 200 10.70 -14.72 2.90
CA VAL A 200 10.00 -13.55 2.34
C VAL A 200 8.97 -14.01 1.33
N ASN A 201 7.70 -13.70 1.57
CA ASN A 201 6.63 -13.89 0.61
C ASN A 201 6.54 -12.70 -0.35
N ALA A 202 7.00 -12.90 -1.58
CA ALA A 202 6.86 -12.00 -2.71
C ALA A 202 6.09 -12.68 -3.86
N GLY A 203 5.13 -13.56 -3.52
CA GLY A 203 4.49 -14.50 -4.44
C GLY A 203 3.51 -13.88 -5.45
N GLY A 204 3.34 -12.56 -5.48
CA GLY A 204 2.43 -11.87 -6.42
C GLY A 204 1.02 -12.48 -6.42
N LEU A 205 0.57 -12.98 -7.56
CA LEU A 205 -0.73 -13.67 -7.73
C LEU A 205 -0.92 -14.90 -6.82
N TRP A 206 0.18 -15.51 -6.35
CA TRP A 206 0.20 -16.64 -5.42
C TRP A 206 0.47 -16.22 -3.97
N ALA A 207 0.58 -14.92 -3.67
CA ALA A 207 0.89 -14.41 -2.34
C ALA A 207 -0.01 -15.03 -1.25
N LYS A 208 -1.31 -15.12 -1.50
CA LYS A 208 -2.27 -15.73 -0.56
C LYS A 208 -1.99 -17.22 -0.32
N GLN A 209 -1.71 -17.99 -1.37
CA GLN A 209 -1.36 -19.41 -1.23
C GLN A 209 -0.05 -19.59 -0.45
N VAL A 210 0.96 -18.76 -0.72
CA VAL A 210 2.23 -18.77 0.04
C VAL A 210 2.01 -18.32 1.50
N GLY A 211 1.07 -17.40 1.76
CA GLY A 211 0.62 -17.05 3.11
C GLY A 211 0.03 -18.25 3.84
N ARG A 212 -0.87 -18.98 3.19
CA ARG A 212 -1.52 -20.17 3.74
C ARG A 212 -0.52 -21.29 4.07
N MET A 213 0.58 -21.41 3.34
CA MET A 213 1.68 -22.32 3.69
C MET A 213 2.28 -22.01 5.08
N ALA A 214 2.27 -20.73 5.50
CA ALA A 214 2.71 -20.31 6.84
C ALA A 214 1.55 -20.22 7.86
N GLY A 215 0.32 -20.59 7.47
CA GLY A 215 -0.88 -20.47 8.29
C GLY A 215 -1.43 -19.05 8.40
N ILE A 216 -1.20 -18.20 7.39
CA ILE A 216 -1.63 -16.80 7.34
C ILE A 216 -2.58 -16.58 6.17
N GLU A 217 -3.74 -15.97 6.43
CA GLU A 217 -4.68 -15.56 5.40
C GLU A 217 -4.42 -14.09 5.04
N LEU A 218 -3.69 -13.85 3.95
CA LEU A 218 -3.33 -12.48 3.56
C LEU A 218 -4.53 -11.72 3.00
N PRO A 219 -4.71 -10.42 3.36
CA PRO A 219 -5.77 -9.57 2.84
C PRO A 219 -5.40 -9.08 1.42
N VAL A 220 -5.42 -10.00 0.46
CA VAL A 220 -5.12 -9.70 -0.94
C VAL A 220 -6.14 -10.34 -1.88
N SER A 221 -6.39 -9.67 -2.99
CA SER A 221 -7.13 -10.25 -4.11
C SER A 221 -6.53 -9.81 -5.45
N PRO A 222 -6.39 -10.74 -6.42
CA PRO A 222 -6.18 -10.34 -7.79
C PRO A 222 -7.44 -9.71 -8.40
N LEU A 223 -7.26 -8.68 -9.20
CA LEU A 223 -8.27 -8.13 -10.09
C LEU A 223 -7.75 -8.08 -11.52
N LYS A 224 -8.65 -8.19 -12.49
CA LYS A 224 -8.34 -8.02 -13.90
C LYS A 224 -8.18 -6.54 -14.25
N HIS A 225 -7.34 -6.24 -15.24
CA HIS A 225 -7.06 -4.88 -15.69
C HIS A 225 -6.72 -4.85 -17.17
N HIS A 226 -7.24 -3.83 -17.86
CA HIS A 226 -7.13 -3.68 -19.31
C HIS A 226 -6.16 -2.57 -19.70
N TYR A 227 -5.39 -2.84 -20.75
CA TYR A 227 -4.85 -1.82 -21.62
C TYR A 227 -4.85 -2.28 -23.08
N LEU A 228 -4.74 -1.33 -23.99
CA LEU A 228 -4.60 -1.55 -25.42
C LEU A 228 -3.30 -0.95 -25.93
N ILE A 229 -2.80 -1.49 -27.03
CA ILE A 229 -1.70 -0.92 -27.81
C ILE A 229 -2.22 -0.67 -29.22
N THR A 230 -2.04 0.54 -29.72
CA THR A 230 -2.50 0.93 -31.06
C THR A 230 -1.51 0.51 -32.15
N ASP A 231 -1.97 0.53 -33.40
CA ASP A 231 -1.08 0.66 -34.56
C ASP A 231 -0.37 2.02 -34.57
N SER A 232 0.53 2.22 -35.55
CA SER A 232 1.23 3.50 -35.73
C SER A 232 0.24 4.65 -35.91
N ILE A 233 0.44 5.72 -35.13
CA ILE A 233 -0.33 6.96 -35.21
C ILE A 233 0.49 7.98 -36.02
N PRO A 234 -0.02 8.54 -37.13
CA PRO A 234 0.75 9.47 -37.97
C PRO A 234 1.32 10.67 -37.20
N ALA A 235 0.58 11.20 -36.24
CA ALA A 235 1.04 12.31 -35.40
C ALA A 235 2.18 11.92 -34.44
N VAL A 236 2.21 10.68 -33.97
CA VAL A 236 3.29 10.15 -33.13
C VAL A 236 4.52 9.87 -33.98
N GLU A 237 4.34 9.26 -35.15
CA GLU A 237 5.44 8.97 -36.08
C GLU A 237 6.12 10.24 -36.63
N ALA A 238 5.35 11.31 -36.82
CA ALA A 238 5.88 12.60 -37.28
C ALA A 238 6.51 13.45 -36.15
N SER A 239 6.38 13.05 -34.89
CA SER A 239 6.91 13.79 -33.74
C SER A 239 8.43 13.68 -33.66
N ASP A 240 9.09 14.78 -33.29
CA ASP A 240 10.55 14.85 -33.05
C ASP A 240 10.92 14.52 -31.60
N PHE A 241 9.93 14.34 -30.73
CA PHE A 241 10.07 13.88 -29.36
C PHE A 241 9.13 12.72 -29.05
N GLU A 242 9.45 11.97 -28.01
CA GLU A 242 8.63 10.88 -27.51
C GLU A 242 7.47 11.39 -26.66
N MET A 243 6.24 10.93 -26.94
CA MET A 243 5.05 11.35 -26.22
C MET A 243 5.20 11.08 -24.72
N PRO A 244 4.90 12.08 -23.88
CA PRO A 244 5.02 11.93 -22.44
C PRO A 244 4.00 10.93 -21.92
N MET A 245 4.28 10.39 -20.73
CA MET A 245 3.22 9.75 -19.96
C MET A 245 2.08 10.74 -19.75
N THR A 246 0.84 10.29 -19.86
CA THR A 246 -0.32 11.16 -19.60
C THR A 246 -1.34 10.39 -18.78
N VAL A 247 -1.70 10.92 -17.62
CA VAL A 247 -2.75 10.40 -16.74
C VAL A 247 -3.94 11.34 -16.79
N ASP A 248 -5.08 10.82 -17.24
CA ASP A 248 -6.37 11.51 -17.22
C ASP A 248 -7.29 10.84 -16.19
N LEU A 249 -7.40 11.48 -15.03
CA LEU A 249 -8.16 10.95 -13.91
C LEU A 249 -9.68 11.04 -14.15
N GLU A 250 -10.13 12.03 -14.92
CA GLU A 250 -11.53 12.17 -15.31
C GLU A 250 -11.89 11.27 -16.50
N GLY A 251 -10.93 10.96 -17.37
CA GLY A 251 -11.08 10.01 -18.48
C GLY A 251 -10.81 8.55 -18.10
N PHE A 252 -10.49 8.28 -16.84
CA PHE A 252 -10.14 6.96 -16.32
C PHE A 252 -8.94 6.27 -17.03
N THR A 253 -8.01 7.05 -17.60
CA THR A 253 -6.93 6.50 -18.44
C THR A 253 -5.52 6.90 -18.00
N TYR A 254 -4.57 6.06 -18.37
CA TYR A 254 -3.16 6.44 -18.46
C TYR A 254 -2.62 6.03 -19.83
N MET A 255 -1.69 6.82 -20.37
CA MET A 255 -1.15 6.65 -21.71
C MET A 255 0.37 6.82 -21.70
N ARG A 256 1.06 6.06 -22.55
CA ARG A 256 2.45 6.33 -22.95
C ARG A 256 2.66 5.97 -24.41
N GLN A 257 3.73 6.49 -25.02
CA GLN A 257 4.16 6.02 -26.33
C GLN A 257 4.51 4.52 -26.29
N ASP A 258 4.15 3.79 -27.36
CA ASP A 258 4.64 2.45 -27.64
C ASP A 258 5.05 2.37 -29.11
N GLN A 259 6.36 2.38 -29.37
CA GLN A 259 6.92 2.50 -30.71
C GLN A 259 6.39 3.73 -31.44
N LYS A 260 5.60 3.56 -32.50
CA LYS A 260 4.98 4.64 -33.29
C LYS A 260 3.49 4.81 -32.96
N GLY A 261 2.96 4.04 -32.03
CA GLY A 261 1.61 4.15 -31.50
C GLY A 261 1.64 4.52 -30.03
N VAL A 262 0.58 4.16 -29.30
CA VAL A 262 0.48 4.37 -27.86
C VAL A 262 -0.06 3.14 -27.15
N LEU A 263 0.31 3.01 -25.89
CA LEU A 263 -0.36 2.16 -24.91
C LEU A 263 -1.36 3.03 -24.15
N VAL A 264 -2.61 2.58 -24.02
CA VAL A 264 -3.63 3.21 -23.17
C VAL A 264 -4.21 2.19 -22.21
N GLY A 265 -4.02 2.41 -20.91
CA GLY A 265 -4.63 1.60 -19.86
C GLY A 265 -5.81 2.29 -19.20
N ILE A 266 -6.72 1.46 -18.69
CA ILE A 266 -8.07 1.88 -18.27
C ILE A 266 -8.36 1.34 -16.89
N TYR A 267 -8.78 2.22 -15.98
CA TYR A 267 -9.30 1.83 -14.68
C TYR A 267 -10.82 1.92 -14.68
N GLU A 268 -11.48 0.81 -14.99
CA GLU A 268 -12.93 0.75 -15.05
C GLU A 268 -13.60 0.71 -13.67
N ILE A 269 -14.79 1.30 -13.57
CA ILE A 269 -15.60 1.23 -12.36
C ILE A 269 -16.15 -0.19 -12.16
N ASN A 270 -16.55 -0.85 -13.25
CA ASN A 270 -17.09 -2.21 -13.25
C ASN A 270 -15.96 -3.27 -13.19
N HIS A 271 -15.31 -3.36 -12.02
CA HIS A 271 -14.19 -4.24 -11.75
C HIS A 271 -14.54 -5.74 -11.76
N GLU A 272 -13.54 -6.60 -11.99
CA GLU A 272 -13.69 -8.06 -11.86
C GLU A 272 -12.54 -8.67 -11.06
N HIS A 273 -12.88 -9.29 -9.91
CA HIS A 273 -11.94 -10.13 -9.17
C HIS A 273 -11.60 -11.40 -9.94
N TRP A 274 -10.36 -11.85 -9.82
CA TRP A 274 -9.92 -13.12 -10.37
C TRP A 274 -9.17 -13.93 -9.31
N ALA A 275 -9.40 -15.24 -9.28
CA ALA A 275 -8.66 -16.19 -8.45
C ALA A 275 -8.40 -15.70 -7.00
N MET A 276 -9.46 -15.27 -6.30
CA MET A 276 -9.36 -14.69 -4.95
C MET A 276 -8.69 -15.61 -3.91
N ASP A 277 -8.72 -16.92 -4.14
CA ASP A 277 -8.10 -17.94 -3.28
C ASP A 277 -6.68 -18.32 -3.73
N GLY A 278 -6.14 -17.62 -4.71
CA GLY A 278 -4.84 -17.82 -5.32
C GLY A 278 -4.93 -18.33 -6.76
N ALA A 279 -4.01 -17.87 -7.60
CA ALA A 279 -3.93 -18.26 -9.00
C ALA A 279 -3.64 -19.77 -9.16
N PRO A 280 -4.11 -20.40 -10.25
CA PRO A 280 -3.67 -21.75 -10.62
C PRO A 280 -2.13 -21.82 -10.69
N TRP A 281 -1.53 -22.92 -10.23
CA TRP A 281 -0.08 -23.05 -10.19
C TRP A 281 0.57 -23.19 -11.58
N ASP A 282 -0.21 -23.64 -12.55
CA ASP A 282 0.15 -23.80 -13.96
C ASP A 282 -0.06 -22.53 -14.79
N TYR A 283 -0.83 -21.56 -14.29
CA TYR A 283 -0.97 -20.23 -14.89
C TYR A 283 0.41 -19.58 -15.10
N GLY A 284 0.63 -18.94 -16.24
CA GLY A 284 1.92 -18.36 -16.61
C GLY A 284 1.74 -17.09 -17.42
N GLU A 285 2.47 -16.97 -18.52
CA GLU A 285 2.41 -15.83 -19.43
C GLU A 285 1.17 -15.91 -20.35
N GLU A 286 -0.01 -15.81 -19.74
CA GLU A 286 -1.31 -15.88 -20.41
C GLU A 286 -2.14 -14.63 -20.11
N LEU A 287 -2.87 -14.14 -21.11
CA LEU A 287 -3.82 -13.03 -20.97
C LEU A 287 -5.24 -13.56 -21.05
N PHE A 288 -6.15 -12.90 -20.33
CA PHE A 288 -7.58 -13.17 -20.47
C PHE A 288 -8.08 -12.58 -21.79
N GLN A 289 -9.21 -13.09 -22.29
CA GLN A 289 -9.94 -12.42 -23.35
C GLN A 289 -10.33 -11.01 -22.88
N GLU A 290 -10.17 -10.01 -23.75
CA GLU A 290 -10.67 -8.67 -23.53
C GLU A 290 -12.20 -8.65 -23.35
N GLN A 291 -12.69 -7.72 -22.54
CA GLN A 291 -14.11 -7.60 -22.17
C GLN A 291 -14.56 -6.16 -22.46
N LEU A 292 -14.67 -5.83 -23.74
CA LEU A 292 -14.86 -4.45 -24.20
C LEU A 292 -16.14 -3.83 -23.65
N ASP A 293 -17.25 -4.59 -23.64
CA ASP A 293 -18.53 -4.14 -23.07
C ASP A 293 -18.42 -3.73 -21.59
N ARG A 294 -17.48 -4.31 -20.83
CA ARG A 294 -17.27 -3.98 -19.42
C ARG A 294 -16.62 -2.61 -19.23
N ILE A 295 -15.77 -2.22 -20.19
CA ILE A 295 -14.91 -1.04 -20.13
C ILE A 295 -15.33 0.02 -21.17
N GLU A 296 -16.50 -0.13 -21.80
CA GLU A 296 -16.97 0.69 -22.93
C GLU A 296 -17.06 2.18 -22.55
N ASN A 297 -17.53 2.49 -21.34
CA ASN A 297 -17.69 3.87 -20.88
C ASN A 297 -16.33 4.57 -20.77
N GLU A 298 -15.38 3.95 -20.09
CA GLU A 298 -14.04 4.50 -19.89
C GLU A 298 -13.22 4.49 -21.20
N LEU A 299 -13.43 3.50 -22.08
CA LEU A 299 -12.88 3.52 -23.44
C LEU A 299 -13.36 4.75 -24.21
N THR A 300 -14.66 5.04 -24.16
CA THR A 300 -15.25 6.20 -24.83
C THR A 300 -14.58 7.49 -24.36
N LEU A 301 -14.44 7.67 -23.05
CA LEU A 301 -13.76 8.83 -22.46
C LEU A 301 -12.27 8.90 -22.88
N GLY A 302 -11.58 7.77 -22.90
CA GLY A 302 -10.19 7.67 -23.37
C GLY A 302 -10.03 8.09 -24.83
N PHE A 303 -10.93 7.66 -25.72
CA PHE A 303 -10.90 8.04 -27.13
C PHE A 303 -11.26 9.50 -27.36
N GLU A 304 -12.16 10.08 -26.55
CA GLU A 304 -12.41 11.53 -26.56
C GLU A 304 -11.18 12.32 -26.09
N ARG A 305 -10.47 11.82 -25.07
CA ARG A 305 -9.22 12.43 -24.60
C ARG A 305 -8.10 12.34 -25.63
N TYR A 306 -8.00 11.25 -26.39
CA TYR A 306 -6.95 11.04 -27.39
C TYR A 306 -7.54 10.81 -28.80
N PRO A 307 -8.04 11.85 -29.49
CA PRO A 307 -8.73 11.70 -30.77
C PRO A 307 -7.90 11.00 -31.85
N ALA A 308 -6.57 11.13 -31.82
CA ALA A 308 -5.68 10.49 -32.79
C ALA A 308 -5.73 8.95 -32.76
N ILE A 309 -6.27 8.35 -31.69
CA ILE A 309 -6.43 6.89 -31.57
C ILE A 309 -7.66 6.40 -32.33
N GLN A 310 -8.66 7.26 -32.57
CA GLN A 310 -9.92 6.87 -33.22
C GLN A 310 -9.75 6.46 -34.69
N ASP A 311 -8.66 6.90 -35.33
CA ASP A 311 -8.38 6.68 -36.75
C ASP A 311 -7.42 5.51 -37.01
N VAL A 312 -7.01 4.76 -35.98
CA VAL A 312 -6.03 3.66 -36.10
C VAL A 312 -6.56 2.35 -35.51
N GLY A 313 -5.98 1.23 -35.94
CA GLY A 313 -6.29 -0.08 -35.39
C GLY A 313 -5.73 -0.29 -33.99
N ILE A 314 -6.30 -1.26 -33.27
CA ILE A 314 -5.73 -1.78 -32.03
C ILE A 314 -4.89 -3.02 -32.37
N LYS A 315 -3.60 -2.93 -32.13
CA LYS A 315 -2.61 -3.98 -32.41
C LYS A 315 -2.70 -5.12 -31.39
N THR A 316 -2.84 -4.76 -30.11
CA THR A 316 -2.84 -5.72 -29.00
C THR A 316 -3.79 -5.28 -27.91
N TRP A 317 -4.57 -6.22 -27.39
CA TRP A 317 -5.26 -6.09 -26.12
C TRP A 317 -4.51 -6.83 -25.03
N VAL A 318 -4.45 -6.22 -23.85
CA VAL A 318 -3.94 -6.87 -22.65
C VAL A 318 -4.99 -6.80 -21.56
N ASN A 319 -5.51 -7.95 -21.19
CA ASN A 319 -6.31 -8.16 -20.00
C ASN A 319 -5.55 -9.09 -19.07
N GLY A 320 -4.83 -8.51 -18.12
CA GLY A 320 -4.00 -9.23 -17.16
C GLY A 320 -4.58 -9.15 -15.75
N ALA A 321 -3.98 -9.85 -14.80
CA ALA A 321 -4.35 -9.73 -13.38
C ALA A 321 -3.15 -9.31 -12.54
N PHE A 322 -3.41 -8.52 -11.51
CA PHE A 322 -2.45 -8.22 -10.47
C PHE A 322 -3.16 -8.02 -9.13
N THR A 323 -2.38 -8.01 -8.05
CA THR A 323 -2.90 -8.10 -6.68
C THR A 323 -3.10 -6.74 -6.02
N PHE A 324 -4.21 -6.62 -5.32
CA PHE A 324 -4.58 -5.48 -4.48
C PHE A 324 -4.75 -5.90 -3.02
N SER A 325 -4.40 -4.99 -2.12
CA SER A 325 -4.80 -4.99 -0.72
C SER A 325 -6.07 -4.13 -0.53
N PRO A 326 -6.78 -4.24 0.61
CA PRO A 326 -8.00 -3.47 0.88
C PRO A 326 -7.88 -1.96 0.69
N ASP A 327 -6.74 -1.37 1.05
CA ASP A 327 -6.45 0.06 0.91
C ASP A 327 -5.59 0.41 -0.31
N GLY A 328 -5.21 -0.61 -1.10
CA GLY A 328 -4.35 -0.48 -2.27
C GLY A 328 -2.87 -0.23 -2.01
N ASN A 329 -2.46 -0.07 -0.74
CA ASN A 329 -1.05 0.06 -0.37
C ASN A 329 -0.38 -1.31 -0.26
N PRO A 330 0.94 -1.40 -0.51
CA PRO A 330 1.69 -2.64 -0.30
C PRO A 330 1.47 -3.29 1.08
N LEU A 331 1.68 -4.60 1.15
CA LEU A 331 1.73 -5.39 2.39
C LEU A 331 3.19 -5.79 2.63
N VAL A 332 3.86 -5.07 3.52
CA VAL A 332 5.31 -5.14 3.72
C VAL A 332 5.63 -5.28 5.21
N GLY A 333 6.63 -6.09 5.55
CA GLY A 333 7.18 -6.16 6.90
C GLY A 333 6.96 -7.49 7.63
N PRO A 334 7.30 -7.55 8.93
CA PRO A 334 7.26 -8.77 9.71
C PRO A 334 5.82 -9.15 10.08
N VAL A 335 5.44 -10.40 9.80
CA VAL A 335 4.07 -10.89 10.04
C VAL A 335 3.88 -11.24 11.52
N PRO A 336 2.87 -10.65 12.21
CA PRO A 336 2.58 -10.96 13.61
C PRO A 336 2.46 -12.46 13.88
N GLY A 337 3.06 -12.93 14.98
CA GLY A 337 3.01 -14.34 15.39
C GLY A 337 3.85 -15.31 14.55
N LYS A 338 4.55 -14.86 13.50
CA LYS A 338 5.36 -15.70 12.61
C LYS A 338 6.81 -15.22 12.52
N ARG A 339 7.60 -15.52 13.57
CA ARG A 339 9.02 -15.15 13.62
C ARG A 339 9.77 -15.57 12.36
N GLY A 340 10.45 -14.61 11.74
CA GLY A 340 11.22 -14.81 10.52
C GLY A 340 10.40 -14.92 9.23
N TYR A 341 9.08 -14.74 9.27
CA TYR A 341 8.25 -14.66 8.06
C TYR A 341 7.92 -13.20 7.74
N TRP A 342 8.20 -12.81 6.50
CA TRP A 342 8.11 -11.45 6.03
C TRP A 342 7.19 -11.37 4.80
N CYS A 343 6.46 -10.27 4.66
CA CYS A 343 5.62 -10.00 3.51
C CYS A 343 6.24 -8.92 2.62
N ALA A 344 6.11 -9.09 1.31
CA ALA A 344 6.35 -8.08 0.28
C ALA A 344 5.32 -8.27 -0.84
N CYS A 345 4.04 -8.10 -0.52
CA CYS A 345 2.91 -8.45 -1.38
C CYS A 345 2.06 -7.23 -1.74
N ALA A 346 1.12 -7.40 -2.68
CA ALA A 346 0.16 -6.37 -3.08
C ALA A 346 0.78 -5.04 -3.54
N VAL A 347 1.97 -5.09 -4.15
CA VAL A 347 2.63 -3.92 -4.72
C VAL A 347 2.03 -3.64 -6.10
N MET A 348 0.96 -2.85 -6.15
CA MET A 348 0.25 -2.51 -7.38
C MET A 348 1.17 -1.86 -8.42
N ALA A 349 1.86 -0.78 -8.05
CA ALA A 349 2.79 -0.07 -8.93
C ALA A 349 4.18 -0.69 -8.84
N GLY A 350 4.30 -2.00 -9.12
CA GLY A 350 5.47 -2.82 -8.81
C GLY A 350 6.81 -2.28 -9.29
N PHE A 351 6.88 -1.69 -10.48
CA PHE A 351 8.12 -1.13 -11.03
C PHE A 351 8.48 0.24 -10.46
N LEU A 352 7.49 0.98 -9.97
CA LEU A 352 7.65 2.30 -9.39
C LEU A 352 7.85 2.26 -7.86
N GLN A 353 7.27 1.27 -7.18
CA GLN A 353 7.35 1.11 -5.73
C GLN A 353 8.31 -0.03 -5.32
N GLY A 354 8.60 -0.97 -6.22
CA GLY A 354 9.33 -2.20 -5.89
C GLY A 354 10.75 -1.97 -5.39
N GLY A 355 11.46 -0.97 -5.93
CA GLY A 355 12.79 -0.59 -5.45
C GLY A 355 12.77 -0.22 -3.98
N GLY A 356 11.93 0.75 -3.63
CA GLY A 356 11.77 1.20 -2.26
C GLY A 356 11.16 0.16 -1.31
N VAL A 357 10.22 -0.67 -1.77
CA VAL A 357 9.73 -1.82 -0.97
C VAL A 357 10.87 -2.79 -0.64
N GLY A 358 11.72 -3.11 -1.62
CA GLY A 358 12.89 -3.96 -1.42
C GLY A 358 13.88 -3.36 -0.41
N LYS A 359 14.20 -2.05 -0.55
CA LYS A 359 15.02 -1.32 0.42
C LYS A 359 14.44 -1.39 1.83
N THR A 360 13.17 -1.00 1.97
CA THR A 360 12.47 -0.92 3.27
C THR A 360 12.50 -2.27 3.98
N LEU A 361 12.19 -3.35 3.26
CA LEU A 361 12.17 -4.68 3.86
C LEU A 361 13.58 -5.16 4.23
N ALA A 362 14.58 -4.92 3.37
CA ALA A 362 15.96 -5.31 3.65
C ALA A 362 16.51 -4.57 4.89
N GLU A 363 16.26 -3.26 5.02
CA GLU A 363 16.64 -2.49 6.21
C GLU A 363 15.97 -3.05 7.46
N TRP A 364 14.67 -3.34 7.38
CA TRP A 364 13.93 -3.89 8.52
C TRP A 364 14.49 -5.25 8.97
N MET A 365 14.81 -6.12 8.02
CA MET A 365 15.39 -7.44 8.29
C MET A 365 16.79 -7.35 8.91
N ILE A 366 17.61 -6.40 8.45
CA ILE A 366 19.03 -6.30 8.84
C ILE A 366 19.22 -5.48 10.11
N HIS A 367 18.49 -4.36 10.24
CA HIS A 367 18.68 -3.36 11.28
C HIS A 367 17.59 -3.42 12.36
N GLY A 368 16.50 -4.15 12.13
CA GLY A 368 15.35 -4.22 13.03
C GLY A 368 14.33 -3.08 12.84
N GLU A 369 14.67 -2.07 12.06
CA GLU A 369 13.77 -0.98 11.67
C GLU A 369 14.16 -0.39 10.30
N PRO A 370 13.20 0.11 9.51
CA PRO A 370 13.47 0.82 8.26
C PRO A 370 13.94 2.27 8.48
N GLU A 371 14.64 2.84 7.50
CA GLU A 371 15.05 4.25 7.56
C GLU A 371 13.84 5.20 7.55
N ALA A 372 12.85 4.94 6.70
CA ALA A 372 11.62 5.72 6.57
C ALA A 372 10.46 5.07 7.33
N ASP A 373 9.42 5.85 7.64
CA ASP A 373 8.20 5.32 8.26
C ASP A 373 7.46 4.39 7.27
N ALA A 374 7.39 3.11 7.62
CA ALA A 374 6.76 2.07 6.83
C ALA A 374 5.31 1.80 7.23
N TRP A 375 4.72 2.58 8.16
CA TRP A 375 3.34 2.38 8.62
C TRP A 375 2.31 2.22 7.47
N PRO A 376 2.31 3.05 6.41
CA PRO A 376 1.33 2.92 5.32
C PRO A 376 1.35 1.57 4.60
N MET A 377 2.49 0.85 4.65
CA MET A 377 2.67 -0.45 4.02
C MET A 377 2.76 -1.62 5.00
N ASP A 378 2.86 -1.36 6.31
CA ASP A 378 3.05 -2.39 7.33
C ASP A 378 1.89 -3.41 7.33
N VAL A 379 2.22 -4.71 7.35
CA VAL A 379 1.22 -5.78 7.50
C VAL A 379 0.43 -5.70 8.81
N ALA A 380 1.01 -5.15 9.87
CA ALA A 380 0.37 -5.00 11.18
C ALA A 380 -0.66 -3.86 11.24
N ARG A 381 -0.89 -3.15 10.13
CA ARG A 381 -2.03 -2.22 10.01
C ARG A 381 -3.38 -2.93 9.88
N TYR A 382 -3.37 -4.22 9.60
CA TYR A 382 -4.55 -5.08 9.56
C TYR A 382 -4.57 -6.04 10.75
N GLY A 383 -5.78 -6.47 11.15
CA GLY A 383 -5.99 -7.53 12.12
C GLY A 383 -6.69 -8.74 11.52
N ASP A 384 -7.08 -9.68 12.37
CA ASP A 384 -7.74 -10.93 11.97
C ASP A 384 -8.99 -10.72 11.10
N TYR A 385 -9.69 -9.60 11.30
CA TYR A 385 -10.85 -9.24 10.49
C TYR A 385 -10.54 -9.15 9.00
N ALA A 386 -9.31 -8.78 8.63
CA ALA A 386 -8.89 -8.60 7.25
C ALA A 386 -8.68 -9.95 6.52
N ALA A 387 -8.67 -11.07 7.23
CA ALA A 387 -8.73 -12.42 6.64
C ALA A 387 -10.11 -12.76 6.06
N ASN A 388 -11.15 -11.98 6.39
CA ASN A 388 -12.51 -12.21 5.92
C ASN A 388 -12.61 -12.03 4.39
N LYS A 389 -13.01 -13.09 3.68
CA LYS A 389 -13.11 -13.09 2.22
C LYS A 389 -14.08 -12.04 1.66
N GLN A 390 -15.19 -11.77 2.36
CA GLN A 390 -16.15 -10.76 1.94
C GLN A 390 -15.58 -9.35 2.12
N TYR A 391 -14.94 -9.08 3.26
CA TYR A 391 -14.22 -7.82 3.49
C TYR A 391 -13.19 -7.57 2.38
N ILE A 392 -12.31 -8.55 2.11
CA ILE A 392 -11.32 -8.45 1.03
C ILE A 392 -11.99 -8.14 -0.31
N LYS A 393 -13.07 -8.85 -0.66
CA LYS A 393 -13.78 -8.66 -1.94
C LYS A 393 -14.31 -7.24 -2.07
N GLU A 394 -15.04 -6.78 -1.07
CA GLU A 394 -15.69 -5.47 -1.08
C GLU A 394 -14.68 -4.34 -1.11
N THR A 395 -13.66 -4.37 -0.25
CA THR A 395 -12.69 -3.27 -0.13
C THR A 395 -11.73 -3.21 -1.31
N THR A 396 -11.20 -4.34 -1.78
CA THR A 396 -10.32 -4.34 -2.98
C THR A 396 -11.09 -3.94 -4.23
N GLY A 397 -12.37 -4.33 -4.34
CA GLY A 397 -13.24 -3.90 -5.43
C GLY A 397 -13.57 -2.41 -5.39
N GLN A 398 -13.85 -1.88 -4.19
CA GLN A 398 -14.04 -0.46 -4.00
C GLN A 398 -12.75 0.32 -4.31
N PHE A 399 -11.58 -0.14 -3.86
CA PHE A 399 -10.31 0.51 -4.16
C PHE A 399 -10.07 0.57 -5.68
N TYR A 400 -10.20 -0.56 -6.39
CA TYR A 400 -10.01 -0.62 -7.84
C TYR A 400 -10.93 0.36 -8.57
N SER A 401 -12.23 0.26 -8.32
CA SER A 401 -13.25 1.09 -8.99
C SER A 401 -13.12 2.58 -8.69
N ARG A 402 -12.42 2.93 -7.60
CA ARG A 402 -12.15 4.30 -7.19
C ARG A 402 -10.73 4.77 -7.48
N ARG A 403 -9.90 3.98 -8.18
CA ARG A 403 -8.47 4.28 -8.36
C ARG A 403 -8.20 5.70 -8.89
N PHE A 404 -9.05 6.19 -9.78
CA PHE A 404 -8.98 7.53 -10.37
C PHE A 404 -10.10 8.47 -9.90
N VAL A 405 -11.00 7.99 -9.05
CA VAL A 405 -12.02 8.82 -8.41
C VAL A 405 -11.37 9.68 -7.32
N MET A 406 -11.72 10.96 -7.29
CA MET A 406 -11.25 11.87 -6.26
C MET A 406 -11.80 11.43 -4.89
N SER A 407 -10.90 11.31 -3.90
CA SER A 407 -11.30 11.06 -2.52
C SER A 407 -11.25 12.35 -1.73
N TYR A 408 -12.28 12.62 -0.93
CA TYR A 408 -12.36 13.83 -0.12
C TYR A 408 -11.98 13.56 1.34
N PRO A 409 -11.37 14.53 2.05
CA PRO A 409 -10.94 14.35 3.44
C PRO A 409 -12.05 13.89 4.40
N ASN A 410 -13.29 14.30 4.12
CA ASN A 410 -14.47 13.98 4.92
C ASN A 410 -15.29 12.80 4.35
N GLU A 411 -14.81 12.12 3.31
CA GLU A 411 -15.50 10.98 2.73
C GLU A 411 -15.35 9.73 3.59
N GLN A 412 -16.45 9.00 3.78
CA GLN A 412 -16.47 7.70 4.44
C GLN A 412 -16.86 6.63 3.43
N LEU A 413 -15.96 5.66 3.23
CA LEU A 413 -16.16 4.60 2.27
C LEU A 413 -16.96 3.44 2.89
N PRO A 414 -18.03 2.94 2.23
CA PRO A 414 -18.93 1.95 2.81
C PRO A 414 -18.49 0.48 2.72
N ALA A 415 -17.51 0.12 1.87
CA ALA A 415 -17.16 -1.30 1.69
C ALA A 415 -16.61 -1.92 2.98
N GLY A 416 -17.03 -3.15 3.27
CA GLY A 416 -16.62 -3.87 4.47
C GLY A 416 -17.24 -3.34 5.77
N ARG A 417 -18.25 -2.46 5.71
CA ARG A 417 -18.84 -1.80 6.90
C ARG A 417 -20.36 -2.01 7.03
N PRO A 418 -20.89 -2.00 8.27
CA PRO A 418 -20.15 -2.03 9.53
C PRO A 418 -19.58 -3.42 9.82
N LEU A 419 -18.37 -3.48 10.40
CA LEU A 419 -17.73 -4.76 10.76
C LEU A 419 -17.77 -5.03 12.26
N LYS A 420 -17.41 -4.04 13.08
CA LYS A 420 -17.51 -4.08 14.54
C LYS A 420 -18.18 -2.81 15.06
N MET A 421 -19.08 -2.98 16.03
CA MET A 421 -19.84 -1.89 16.65
C MET A 421 -19.72 -2.00 18.18
N ALA A 422 -19.53 -0.86 18.85
CA ALA A 422 -19.61 -0.79 20.30
C ALA A 422 -21.06 -0.94 20.79
N PRO A 423 -21.32 -1.37 22.05
CA PRO A 423 -22.68 -1.61 22.55
C PRO A 423 -23.63 -0.42 22.46
N ALA A 424 -23.12 0.81 22.49
CA ALA A 424 -23.94 2.03 22.40
C ALA A 424 -24.20 2.50 20.96
N HIS A 425 -23.82 1.73 19.94
CA HIS A 425 -23.95 2.11 18.53
C HIS A 425 -25.40 2.43 18.13
N SER A 426 -26.38 1.62 18.56
CA SER A 426 -27.79 1.85 18.25
C SER A 426 -28.32 3.18 18.80
N GLU A 427 -28.02 3.46 20.05
CA GLU A 427 -28.47 4.66 20.77
C GLU A 427 -27.79 5.91 20.24
N MET A 428 -26.48 5.82 19.92
CA MET A 428 -25.76 6.91 19.27
C MET A 428 -26.29 7.16 17.85
N THR A 429 -26.62 6.11 17.09
CA THR A 429 -27.26 6.24 15.77
C THR A 429 -28.61 6.96 15.89
N ALA A 430 -29.45 6.55 16.85
CA ALA A 430 -30.73 7.22 17.12
C ALA A 430 -30.56 8.69 17.58
N ALA A 431 -29.42 9.03 18.19
CA ALA A 431 -29.05 10.40 18.54
C ALA A 431 -28.46 11.20 17.37
N GLY A 432 -28.41 10.63 16.17
CA GLY A 432 -27.92 11.30 14.96
C GLY A 432 -26.44 11.08 14.64
N CYS A 433 -25.76 10.13 15.27
CA CYS A 433 -24.35 9.86 15.02
C CYS A 433 -24.07 9.63 13.52
N ARG A 434 -22.99 10.23 13.04
CA ARG A 434 -22.36 9.93 11.76
C ARG A 434 -21.10 9.14 12.01
N TRP A 435 -21.01 7.99 11.34
CA TRP A 435 -20.03 6.96 11.65
C TRP A 435 -18.85 6.99 10.68
N GLY A 436 -17.65 7.02 11.24
CA GLY A 436 -16.42 6.66 10.57
C GLY A 436 -15.97 5.27 10.98
N VAL A 437 -14.83 4.85 10.45
CA VAL A 437 -14.20 3.59 10.85
C VAL A 437 -12.77 3.84 11.31
N SER A 438 -12.39 3.22 12.41
CA SER A 438 -11.00 3.07 12.81
C SER A 438 -10.69 1.58 12.85
N TRP A 439 -9.86 1.12 11.91
CA TRP A 439 -9.49 -0.29 11.76
C TRP A 439 -10.69 -1.18 11.39
N ASP A 440 -11.31 -1.87 12.36
CA ASP A 440 -12.55 -2.64 12.19
C ASP A 440 -13.76 -2.05 12.91
N LEU A 441 -13.56 -1.00 13.73
CA LEU A 441 -14.55 -0.45 14.65
C LEU A 441 -15.23 0.80 14.08
N GLU A 442 -16.56 0.81 14.10
CA GLU A 442 -17.37 2.00 13.86
C GLU A 442 -17.13 3.03 14.98
N THR A 443 -16.64 4.22 14.62
CA THR A 443 -16.32 5.31 15.56
C THR A 443 -17.17 6.54 15.28
N PRO A 444 -17.76 7.20 16.31
CA PRO A 444 -18.52 8.43 16.12
C PRO A 444 -17.64 9.55 15.56
N LEU A 445 -18.12 10.24 14.51
CA LEU A 445 -17.49 11.45 13.97
C LEU A 445 -18.11 12.72 14.55
N TYR A 446 -19.45 12.79 14.53
CA TYR A 446 -20.28 13.87 15.06
C TYR A 446 -21.75 13.43 15.09
N PHE A 447 -22.63 14.24 15.67
CA PHE A 447 -24.06 14.00 15.80
C PHE A 447 -24.85 15.01 14.96
N ALA A 448 -25.42 14.53 13.86
CA ALA A 448 -26.20 15.32 12.94
C ALA A 448 -27.60 15.68 13.49
N PRO A 449 -28.21 16.80 13.04
CA PRO A 449 -29.50 17.26 13.55
C PRO A 449 -30.71 16.39 13.14
N GLY A 450 -30.53 15.43 12.23
CA GLY A 450 -31.57 14.52 11.76
C GLY A 450 -31.02 13.44 10.82
N GLU A 451 -31.84 12.44 10.49
CA GLU A 451 -31.44 11.32 9.63
C GLU A 451 -31.14 11.77 8.19
N ASP A 452 -31.88 12.74 7.66
CA ASP A 452 -31.73 13.24 6.28
C ASP A 452 -30.49 14.14 6.07
N PHE A 453 -29.70 14.42 7.12
CA PHE A 453 -28.49 15.22 6.99
C PHE A 453 -27.40 14.43 6.26
N THR A 454 -26.96 14.96 5.12
CA THR A 454 -25.80 14.47 4.36
C THR A 454 -24.70 15.52 4.37
N GLU A 455 -23.48 15.08 4.68
CA GLU A 455 -22.32 15.95 4.60
C GLU A 455 -21.87 16.14 3.15
N ASN A 456 -21.63 17.38 2.76
CA ASN A 456 -21.08 17.69 1.45
C ASN A 456 -19.60 17.31 1.41
N LEU A 457 -19.20 16.47 0.46
CA LEU A 457 -17.80 16.16 0.21
C LEU A 457 -17.09 17.42 -0.32
N THR A 458 -15.97 17.80 0.32
CA THR A 458 -15.24 19.00 -0.08
C THR A 458 -13.80 18.99 0.44
N LEU A 459 -12.91 19.69 -0.28
CA LEU A 459 -11.55 20.00 0.21
C LEU A 459 -11.54 21.10 1.29
N LYS A 460 -12.69 21.74 1.55
CA LYS A 460 -12.84 22.90 2.44
C LYS A 460 -13.63 22.50 3.68
N ARG A 461 -14.13 23.50 4.41
CA ARG A 461 -15.07 23.24 5.51
C ARG A 461 -16.40 22.77 4.91
N SER A 462 -16.88 21.61 5.36
CA SER A 462 -18.19 21.08 4.99
C SER A 462 -19.32 21.74 5.78
N ASN A 463 -20.56 21.38 5.44
CA ASN A 463 -21.76 21.74 6.20
C ASN A 463 -21.81 21.09 7.60
N ALA A 464 -20.87 20.22 7.97
CA ALA A 464 -20.71 19.70 9.33
C ALA A 464 -19.88 20.60 10.27
N HIS A 465 -19.20 21.63 9.74
CA HIS A 465 -18.26 22.45 10.53
C HIS A 465 -18.91 23.09 11.78
N ASP A 466 -20.07 23.71 11.63
CA ASP A 466 -20.75 24.37 12.74
C ASP A 466 -21.39 23.39 13.73
N ILE A 467 -21.75 22.19 13.25
CA ILE A 467 -22.25 21.09 14.09
C ILE A 467 -21.14 20.62 15.04
N VAL A 468 -19.98 20.27 14.48
CA VAL A 468 -18.78 19.89 15.27
C VAL A 468 -18.34 21.05 16.18
N GLY A 469 -18.41 22.29 15.68
CA GLY A 469 -18.13 23.48 16.48
C GLY A 469 -19.06 23.63 17.70
N ALA A 470 -20.33 23.24 17.57
CA ALA A 470 -21.29 23.26 18.67
C ALA A 470 -20.99 22.16 19.70
N GLU A 471 -20.60 20.95 19.27
CA GLU A 471 -20.16 19.88 20.17
C GLU A 471 -18.92 20.30 20.98
N CYS A 472 -17.92 20.88 20.31
CA CYS A 472 -16.72 21.42 20.96
C CYS A 472 -17.06 22.48 22.01
N ARG A 473 -17.96 23.42 21.71
CA ARG A 473 -18.43 24.44 22.68
C ARG A 473 -19.18 23.79 23.84
N ASN A 474 -20.05 22.81 23.57
CA ASN A 474 -20.80 22.10 24.60
C ASN A 474 -19.87 21.39 25.60
N VAL A 475 -18.78 20.75 25.15
CA VAL A 475 -17.76 20.17 26.04
C VAL A 475 -17.07 21.26 26.87
N ARG A 476 -16.76 22.42 26.28
CA ARG A 476 -16.07 23.52 26.97
C ARG A 476 -16.93 24.20 28.04
N GLU A 477 -18.23 24.34 27.78
CA GLU A 477 -19.14 25.15 28.60
C GLU A 477 -20.06 24.32 29.51
N LYS A 478 -20.22 23.02 29.22
CA LYS A 478 -21.16 22.13 29.91
C LYS A 478 -20.53 20.77 30.18
N VAL A 479 -20.97 19.74 29.47
CA VAL A 479 -20.49 18.38 29.61
C VAL A 479 -20.72 17.65 28.29
N GLY A 480 -19.73 16.88 27.86
CA GLY A 480 -19.83 15.98 26.73
C GLY A 480 -19.41 14.57 27.10
N LEU A 481 -19.88 13.64 26.28
CA LEU A 481 -19.62 12.22 26.41
C LEU A 481 -18.84 11.77 25.18
N LEU A 482 -17.60 11.32 25.36
CA LEU A 482 -16.77 10.80 24.28
C LEU A 482 -16.71 9.28 24.40
N ASP A 483 -17.06 8.56 23.34
CA ASP A 483 -16.91 7.11 23.29
C ASP A 483 -15.41 6.76 23.29
N ILE A 484 -14.96 6.09 24.35
CA ILE A 484 -13.56 5.69 24.48
C ILE A 484 -13.31 4.29 23.93
N SER A 485 -14.31 3.62 23.34
CA SER A 485 -14.15 2.29 22.74
C SER A 485 -13.07 2.27 21.65
N GLY A 486 -12.87 3.39 20.95
CA GLY A 486 -11.85 3.60 19.92
C GLY A 486 -10.39 3.72 20.41
N PHE A 487 -10.07 3.20 21.59
CA PHE A 487 -8.71 3.07 22.09
C PHE A 487 -8.32 1.60 22.25
N SER A 488 -7.09 1.25 21.87
CA SER A 488 -6.50 -0.04 22.23
C SER A 488 -6.15 -0.05 23.72
N ARG A 489 -6.32 -1.20 24.37
CA ARG A 489 -6.06 -1.40 25.80
C ARG A 489 -5.42 -2.76 26.02
N TYR A 490 -4.30 -2.76 26.74
CA TYR A 490 -3.51 -3.95 27.03
C TYR A 490 -3.31 -4.07 28.52
N GLU A 491 -3.72 -5.19 29.09
CA GLU A 491 -3.42 -5.57 30.45
C GLU A 491 -2.04 -6.23 30.54
N VAL A 492 -1.20 -5.74 31.44
CA VAL A 492 0.15 -6.25 31.70
C VAL A 492 0.23 -6.70 33.15
N THR A 493 0.61 -7.96 33.36
CA THR A 493 0.70 -8.60 34.68
C THR A 493 1.94 -9.47 34.80
N GLY A 494 2.23 -9.95 36.01
CA GLY A 494 3.34 -10.86 36.29
C GLY A 494 4.44 -10.22 37.16
N PRO A 495 5.32 -11.04 37.75
CA PRO A 495 6.34 -10.58 38.70
C PRO A 495 7.31 -9.55 38.11
N ASN A 496 7.50 -9.53 36.79
CA ASN A 496 8.43 -8.62 36.12
C ASN A 496 7.74 -7.48 35.36
N ALA A 497 6.41 -7.33 35.46
CA ALA A 497 5.64 -6.35 34.69
C ALA A 497 6.13 -4.91 34.88
N GLU A 498 6.34 -4.47 36.13
CA GLU A 498 6.81 -3.12 36.44
C GLU A 498 8.22 -2.86 35.86
N LYS A 499 9.13 -3.83 36.04
CA LYS A 499 10.50 -3.74 35.52
C LYS A 499 10.50 -3.62 33.99
N TRP A 500 9.71 -4.45 33.33
CA TRP A 500 9.57 -4.46 31.88
C TRP A 500 8.98 -3.14 31.36
N LEU A 501 7.88 -2.65 31.94
CA LEU A 501 7.28 -1.36 31.59
C LEU A 501 8.28 -0.21 31.77
N ASN A 502 9.08 -0.23 32.84
CA ASN A 502 10.07 0.80 33.12
C ASN A 502 11.27 0.76 32.14
N ARG A 503 11.49 -0.35 31.42
CA ARG A 503 12.44 -0.43 30.31
C ARG A 503 11.81 -0.02 28.98
N LEU A 504 10.56 -0.42 28.75
CA LEU A 504 9.83 -0.18 27.51
C LEU A 504 9.45 1.29 27.32
N MET A 505 9.08 1.96 28.42
CA MET A 505 8.60 3.34 28.41
C MET A 505 9.75 4.33 28.70
N ALA A 506 9.76 5.46 27.99
CA ALA A 506 10.73 6.54 28.14
C ALA A 506 10.34 7.56 29.25
N SER A 507 9.51 7.15 30.21
CA SER A 507 9.08 8.01 31.32
C SER A 507 9.03 7.23 32.64
N LYS A 508 9.07 7.94 33.78
CA LYS A 508 8.80 7.29 35.07
C LYS A 508 7.37 6.76 35.10
N LEU A 509 7.20 5.52 35.55
CA LEU A 509 5.88 4.90 35.69
C LEU A 509 4.99 5.63 36.72
N PRO A 510 3.66 5.60 36.55
CA PRO A 510 2.72 6.15 37.51
C PRO A 510 2.72 5.37 38.84
N LYS A 511 2.47 6.10 39.93
CA LYS A 511 2.22 5.51 41.26
C LYS A 511 0.92 4.69 41.26
N PRO A 512 0.71 3.76 42.21
CA PRO A 512 -0.56 3.06 42.38
C PRO A 512 -1.78 3.99 42.36
N GLY A 513 -2.82 3.60 41.61
CA GLY A 513 -4.05 4.35 41.42
C GLY A 513 -3.92 5.57 40.50
N ARG A 514 -2.84 5.69 39.71
CA ARG A 514 -2.60 6.81 38.79
C ARG A 514 -2.38 6.33 37.37
N ALA A 515 -2.60 7.25 36.44
CA ALA A 515 -2.25 7.10 35.03
C ALA A 515 -1.25 8.18 34.61
N ARG A 516 -0.52 7.94 33.52
CA ARG A 516 0.43 8.89 32.95
C ARG A 516 0.64 8.64 31.46
N LEU A 517 0.83 9.71 30.68
CA LEU A 517 1.41 9.63 29.34
C LEU A 517 2.86 9.14 29.39
N ALA A 518 3.13 8.10 28.63
CA ALA A 518 4.38 7.37 28.62
C ALA A 518 4.78 7.11 27.16
N PRO A 519 5.70 7.92 26.62
CA PRO A 519 6.26 7.68 25.30
C PRO A 519 7.01 6.35 25.28
N MET A 520 6.92 5.64 24.15
CA MET A 520 7.63 4.41 23.87
C MET A 520 8.58 4.66 22.70
N LEU A 521 9.84 4.25 22.84
CA LEU A 521 10.89 4.54 21.85
C LEU A 521 11.51 3.25 21.31
N ALA A 522 11.96 3.30 20.06
CA ALA A 522 12.86 2.31 19.49
C ALA A 522 14.29 2.50 20.03
N PRO A 523 15.18 1.50 19.87
CA PRO A 523 16.60 1.64 20.20
C PRO A 523 17.29 2.85 19.55
N SER A 524 16.85 3.27 18.36
CA SER A 524 17.31 4.49 17.67
C SER A 524 16.84 5.80 18.32
N GLY A 525 15.95 5.76 19.29
CA GLY A 525 15.30 6.92 19.90
C GLY A 525 14.09 7.44 19.14
N ARG A 526 13.65 6.77 18.06
CA ARG A 526 12.43 7.12 17.33
C ARG A 526 11.18 6.79 18.13
N LEU A 527 10.14 7.61 17.99
CA LEU A 527 8.87 7.43 18.69
C LEU A 527 8.07 6.27 18.10
N GLN A 528 7.70 5.31 18.94
CA GLN A 528 6.90 4.12 18.61
C GLN A 528 5.47 4.19 19.19
N GLY A 529 5.21 5.21 20.00
CA GLY A 529 3.88 5.53 20.51
C GLY A 529 3.95 6.53 21.64
N ASP A 530 2.96 7.41 21.72
CA ASP A 530 2.69 8.19 22.94
C ASP A 530 1.45 7.57 23.60
N LEU A 531 1.69 6.75 24.62
CA LEU A 531 0.70 5.85 25.21
C LEU A 531 0.30 6.34 26.60
N THR A 532 -0.81 5.85 27.14
CA THR A 532 -1.15 6.06 28.55
C THR A 532 -0.95 4.79 29.35
N VAL A 533 -0.12 4.84 30.39
CA VAL A 533 0.07 3.73 31.33
C VAL A 533 -0.77 3.98 32.59
N PHE A 534 -1.48 2.95 33.04
CA PHE A 534 -2.25 2.92 34.29
C PHE A 534 -1.60 1.95 35.26
N ASN A 535 -1.47 2.35 36.52
CA ASN A 535 -1.06 1.47 37.62
C ASN A 535 -2.27 1.23 38.54
N TRP A 536 -2.84 0.04 38.54
CA TRP A 536 -3.98 -0.28 39.40
C TRP A 536 -3.60 -0.56 40.86
N GLY A 537 -2.30 -0.69 41.16
CA GLY A 537 -1.78 -0.85 42.52
C GLY A 537 -1.85 -2.27 43.10
N ASN A 538 -2.39 -3.22 42.34
CA ASN A 538 -2.54 -4.63 42.71
C ASN A 538 -1.64 -5.57 41.89
N GLY A 539 -0.63 -5.02 41.20
CA GLY A 539 0.22 -5.76 40.26
C GLY A 539 -0.31 -5.80 38.83
N THR A 540 -1.49 -5.23 38.58
CA THR A 540 -2.05 -5.04 37.23
C THR A 540 -1.72 -3.65 36.70
N TRP A 541 -1.27 -3.60 35.45
CA TRP A 541 -1.02 -2.37 34.72
C TRP A 541 -1.81 -2.38 33.42
N TRP A 542 -2.27 -1.22 32.96
CA TRP A 542 -2.78 -1.10 31.60
C TRP A 542 -1.89 -0.19 30.76
N ILE A 543 -1.77 -0.51 29.48
CA ILE A 543 -1.27 0.39 28.44
C ILE A 543 -2.47 0.71 27.54
N MET A 544 -2.68 1.99 27.22
CA MET A 544 -3.76 2.46 26.37
C MET A 544 -3.20 3.30 25.23
N GLY A 545 -3.67 3.05 24.00
CA GLY A 545 -3.18 3.68 22.78
C GLY A 545 -4.26 3.77 21.70
N SER A 546 -3.87 4.13 20.48
CA SER A 546 -4.79 4.23 19.35
C SER A 546 -5.26 2.86 18.88
N TYR A 547 -6.57 2.70 18.67
CA TYR A 547 -7.15 1.40 18.29
C TYR A 547 -6.65 0.89 16.93
N TYR A 548 -6.35 1.78 15.98
CA TYR A 548 -5.81 1.37 14.67
C TYR A 548 -4.34 0.89 14.70
N LEU A 549 -3.59 1.16 15.77
CA LEU A 549 -2.23 0.65 15.98
C LEU A 549 -2.21 -0.68 16.76
N ARG A 550 -3.39 -1.31 16.93
CA ARG A 550 -3.58 -2.35 17.93
C ARG A 550 -2.66 -3.56 17.75
N GLU A 551 -2.61 -4.12 16.55
CA GLU A 551 -1.72 -5.25 16.22
C GLU A 551 -0.26 -4.84 16.15
N TRP A 552 0.01 -3.61 15.71
CA TRP A 552 1.36 -3.07 15.67
C TRP A 552 1.98 -2.98 17.07
N HIS A 553 1.24 -2.44 18.04
CA HIS A 553 1.66 -2.38 19.44
C HIS A 553 1.79 -3.78 20.04
N LEU A 554 0.86 -4.70 19.76
CA LEU A 554 0.98 -6.09 20.22
C LEU A 554 2.26 -6.76 19.70
N ARG A 555 2.54 -6.65 18.40
CA ARG A 555 3.79 -7.15 17.81
C ARG A 555 5.00 -6.56 18.53
N TRP A 556 5.04 -5.24 18.70
CA TRP A 556 6.13 -4.57 19.41
C TRP A 556 6.30 -5.09 20.84
N PHE A 557 5.21 -5.28 21.58
CA PHE A 557 5.29 -5.80 22.94
C PHE A 557 5.79 -7.24 22.98
N HIS A 558 5.33 -8.10 22.07
CA HIS A 558 5.79 -9.49 21.98
C HIS A 558 7.26 -9.61 21.59
N ASP A 559 7.75 -8.73 20.72
CA ASP A 559 9.17 -8.71 20.32
C ASP A 559 10.09 -8.30 21.49
N HIS A 560 9.56 -7.58 22.48
CA HIS A 560 10.32 -7.05 23.61
C HIS A 560 9.94 -7.66 24.96
N VAL A 561 9.02 -8.63 25.00
CA VAL A 561 8.50 -9.22 26.25
C VAL A 561 9.62 -9.98 26.97
N GLU A 562 9.65 -9.86 28.30
CA GLU A 562 10.58 -10.58 29.16
C GLU A 562 9.89 -11.74 29.89
N GLU A 563 10.67 -12.72 30.34
CA GLU A 563 10.17 -13.81 31.18
C GLU A 563 9.44 -13.26 32.42
N GLY A 564 8.30 -13.87 32.77
CA GLY A 564 7.50 -13.43 33.90
C GLY A 564 6.63 -12.19 33.65
N VAL A 565 6.44 -11.80 32.38
CA VAL A 565 5.46 -10.79 31.95
C VAL A 565 4.37 -11.46 31.11
N ALA A 566 3.12 -11.17 31.41
CA ALA A 566 1.96 -11.57 30.62
C ALA A 566 1.24 -10.34 30.10
N ILE A 567 0.86 -10.38 28.82
CA ILE A 567 0.19 -9.28 28.12
C ILE A 567 -1.11 -9.83 27.55
N ARG A 568 -2.20 -9.12 27.78
CA ARG A 568 -3.52 -9.48 27.26
C ARG A 568 -4.19 -8.26 26.66
N ASP A 569 -4.60 -8.39 25.41
CA ASP A 569 -5.46 -7.40 24.78
C ASP A 569 -6.87 -7.46 25.37
N ILE A 570 -7.32 -6.32 25.91
CA ILE A 570 -8.64 -6.15 26.53
C ILE A 570 -9.45 -5.05 25.83
N SER A 571 -9.05 -4.66 24.62
CA SER A 571 -9.61 -3.52 23.88
C SER A 571 -11.11 -3.69 23.63
N ASP A 572 -11.54 -4.88 23.19
CA ASP A 572 -12.95 -5.13 22.89
C ASP A 572 -13.78 -5.51 24.13
N ALA A 573 -13.11 -5.98 25.19
CA ALA A 573 -13.76 -6.36 26.45
C ALA A 573 -14.05 -5.15 27.36
N THR A 574 -13.40 -4.01 27.09
CA THR A 574 -13.46 -2.81 27.93
C THR A 574 -13.95 -1.65 27.10
N VAL A 575 -15.22 -1.32 27.23
CA VAL A 575 -15.82 -0.15 26.54
C VAL A 575 -16.28 0.87 27.57
N GLY A 576 -16.56 2.08 27.12
CA GLY A 576 -17.13 3.10 28.01
C GLY A 576 -17.09 4.48 27.40
N PHE A 577 -17.28 5.47 28.27
CA PHE A 577 -17.27 6.86 27.87
C PHE A 577 -16.38 7.70 28.79
N ALA A 578 -15.68 8.67 28.20
CA ALA A 578 -15.08 9.77 28.94
C ALA A 578 -16.12 10.89 29.09
N LEU A 579 -16.42 11.24 30.35
CA LEU A 579 -17.24 12.39 30.68
C LEU A 579 -16.33 13.61 30.84
N THR A 580 -16.48 14.62 29.98
CA THR A 580 -15.57 15.78 29.92
C THR A 580 -16.34 17.09 29.97
N GLY A 581 -15.90 18.02 30.81
CA GLY A 581 -16.49 19.35 30.99
C GLY A 581 -15.90 20.04 32.24
N PRO A 582 -16.23 21.31 32.49
CA PRO A 582 -15.91 22.03 33.74
C PRO A 582 -16.64 21.45 34.96
#